data_AF-A0A356TN97-F1
#
_entry.id   AF-A0A356TN97-F1
#
_cell.length_a   1.000
_cell.length_b   1.000
_cell.length_c   1.000
_cell.angle_alpha   90.00
_cell.angle_beta   90.00
_cell.angle_gamma   90.00
#
_symmetry.space_group_name_H-M   'P 1'
#
loop_
_entity.id
_entity.type
_entity.pdbx_description
1 polymer ?
#
loop_
_entity_poly.entity_id
_entity_poly.type
_entity_poly.pdbx_seq_one_letter_code
_entity_poly.pdbx_strand_id
1 'polypeptide(L)'
;MRRLRYAALLRHRSSLPSRNAGRHGGTPADERFLPTQHGDHAPPHSVDGGRAGGARHPEELGVKLHGRFEPFDGPPVLVRLTENPNLPAPVRRKHALLLDAAHDTSEPSHGFGAVLSPAGGTVTRPGVVQLPEELAYLAPGDILRVSPEEGRVGVLYRKVSRHNSMLITERCNSRCLMCSQPPRNVDDGFHVGEILEAIPLMSEQTPEIGITGGEPTLYLDGLLSIIRAARDHLPTTSLHILTNGRLFSYLRYAEEVAKTRHTDLVLGIPLYSSVPSQHDYVVQARGAFDETVRGLMNLGRVSQPIELRVVLHEATYRDLPELARFITRNLPFVSQVALMGLEIMGYTRANLEALWIDPTEYQDQLEEAVAELRSAQVNTLIYNHQLCLLRP
;
A
#
# COMPACT_ATOMS: atom_id res chain seq x y z
N MET A 1 3.55 44.17 4.60
CA MET A 1 4.52 43.07 4.80
C MET A 1 3.83 41.91 5.51
N ARG A 2 3.27 40.97 4.74
CA ARG A 2 2.50 39.81 5.22
C ARG A 2 3.43 38.60 5.35
N ARG A 3 3.41 37.94 6.53
CA ARG A 3 4.05 36.65 6.78
C ARG A 3 3.18 35.53 6.18
N LEU A 4 3.73 34.74 5.28
CA LEU A 4 3.16 33.47 4.82
C LEU A 4 3.53 32.37 5.82
N ARG A 5 2.52 31.68 6.34
CA ARG A 5 2.65 30.48 7.19
C ARG A 5 2.68 29.26 6.28
N TYR A 6 3.69 28.41 6.46
CA TYR A 6 3.71 27.03 5.98
C TYR A 6 2.56 26.25 6.65
N ALA A 7 1.73 25.60 5.83
CA ALA A 7 0.79 24.57 6.28
C ALA A 7 1.15 23.27 5.54
N ALA A 8 1.42 22.23 6.31
CA ALA A 8 1.67 20.88 5.84
C ALA A 8 0.50 20.39 4.96
N LEU A 9 0.83 19.75 3.84
CA LEU A 9 -0.08 18.94 3.01
C LEU A 9 -0.50 17.70 3.81
N LEU A 10 -1.34 17.93 4.82
CA LEU A 10 -2.12 16.93 5.52
C LEU A 10 -3.35 16.62 4.68
N ARG A 11 -3.63 15.33 4.45
CA ARG A 11 -4.99 14.86 4.11
C ARG A 11 -5.93 15.26 5.25
N HIS A 12 -6.37 16.52 5.29
CA HIS A 12 -7.62 16.85 5.95
C HIS A 12 -8.72 16.35 5.01
N ARG A 13 -9.06 15.06 5.12
CA ARG A 13 -10.39 14.63 4.73
C ARG A 13 -11.32 15.30 5.73
N SER A 14 -12.04 16.32 5.26
CA SER A 14 -13.29 16.72 5.87
C SER A 14 -14.09 15.46 6.14
N SER A 15 -14.71 15.39 7.30
CA SER A 15 -15.76 14.42 7.59
C SER A 15 -16.68 14.33 6.37
N LEU A 16 -16.55 13.26 5.58
CA LEU A 16 -17.51 12.95 4.53
C LEU A 16 -18.86 12.88 5.24
N PRO A 17 -19.85 13.72 4.87
CA PRO A 17 -21.16 13.60 5.48
C PRO A 17 -21.68 12.19 5.22
N SER A 18 -22.25 11.59 6.24
CA SER A 18 -22.94 10.31 6.09
C SER A 18 -23.94 10.42 4.94
N ARG A 19 -23.82 9.52 3.96
CA ARG A 19 -24.87 9.14 3.01
C ARG A 19 -25.46 10.28 2.18
N ASN A 20 -25.01 10.41 0.94
CA ASN A 20 -25.87 10.96 -0.11
C ASN A 20 -26.87 9.88 -0.56
N ALA A 21 -28.03 9.83 0.09
CA ALA A 21 -29.22 9.09 -0.34
C ALA A 21 -29.92 9.75 -1.56
N GLY A 22 -29.16 10.34 -2.49
CA GLY A 22 -29.66 11.31 -3.47
C GLY A 22 -29.35 11.02 -4.93
N ARG A 23 -28.87 9.83 -5.30
CA ARG A 23 -28.73 9.41 -6.71
C ARG A 23 -29.29 7.99 -6.92
N HIS A 24 -30.61 7.86 -6.81
CA HIS A 24 -31.33 6.76 -7.44
C HIS A 24 -32.13 7.33 -8.60
N GLY A 25 -31.65 7.10 -9.82
CA GLY A 25 -32.31 7.53 -11.05
C GLY A 25 -31.45 7.43 -12.31
N GLY A 26 -30.45 6.55 -12.34
CA GLY A 26 -29.67 6.25 -13.54
C GLY A 26 -29.87 4.79 -13.94
N THR A 27 -29.92 4.53 -15.24
CA THR A 27 -29.94 3.21 -15.86
C THR A 27 -28.86 2.30 -15.26
N PRO A 28 -29.08 0.96 -15.18
CA PRO A 28 -28.06 0.03 -14.70
C PRO A 28 -26.72 0.29 -15.40
N ALA A 29 -25.62 0.19 -14.65
CA ALA A 29 -24.25 0.44 -15.16
C ALA A 29 -23.88 -0.41 -16.40
N ASP A 30 -24.69 -1.44 -16.64
CA ASP A 30 -24.55 -2.48 -17.65
C ASP A 30 -24.85 -1.98 -19.08
N GLU A 31 -25.55 -0.85 -19.26
CA GLU A 31 -26.03 -0.39 -20.57
C GLU A 31 -25.07 0.57 -21.32
N ARG A 32 -23.82 0.75 -20.88
CA ARG A 32 -22.92 1.77 -21.47
C ARG A 32 -21.59 1.31 -22.08
N PHE A 33 -21.31 0.01 -22.21
CA PHE A 33 -20.14 -0.45 -22.99
C PHE A 33 -20.29 -1.83 -23.58
N LEU A 34 -20.11 -1.95 -24.89
CA LEU A 34 -19.29 -2.97 -25.59
C LEU A 34 -19.18 -2.59 -27.09
N PRO A 35 -18.02 -2.20 -27.63
CA PRO A 35 -17.70 -2.42 -29.04
C PRO A 35 -17.06 -3.80 -29.23
N THR A 36 -17.57 -4.55 -30.20
CA THR A 36 -17.06 -5.84 -30.65
C THR A 36 -15.84 -5.69 -31.57
N GLN A 37 -14.86 -6.57 -31.34
CA GLN A 37 -13.89 -7.18 -32.28
C GLN A 37 -12.55 -6.47 -32.65
N HIS A 38 -11.51 -7.34 -32.62
CA HIS A 38 -10.18 -7.32 -33.27
C HIS A 38 -9.04 -6.50 -32.62
N GLY A 39 -7.77 -6.92 -32.63
CA GLY A 39 -7.10 -8.06 -33.29
C GLY A 39 -5.79 -8.46 -32.58
N ASP A 40 -5.23 -9.61 -32.95
CA ASP A 40 -4.05 -10.21 -32.31
C ASP A 40 -2.76 -9.45 -32.65
N HIS A 41 -2.09 -8.93 -31.61
CA HIS A 41 -0.67 -8.58 -31.66
C HIS A 41 0.08 -9.49 -30.69
N ALA A 42 1.04 -10.25 -31.22
CA ALA A 42 1.91 -11.10 -30.42
C ALA A 42 2.88 -10.23 -29.60
N PRO A 43 3.09 -10.52 -28.30
CA PRO A 43 4.08 -9.82 -27.49
C PRO A 43 5.50 -10.22 -27.91
N PRO A 44 6.50 -9.33 -27.80
CA PRO A 44 7.89 -9.70 -28.01
C PRO A 44 8.42 -10.61 -26.89
N HIS A 45 9.40 -11.42 -27.27
CA HIS A 45 9.94 -12.56 -26.52
C HIS A 45 10.41 -12.24 -25.08
N SER A 46 10.11 -13.17 -24.18
CA SER A 46 10.64 -13.26 -22.82
C SER A 46 12.17 -13.41 -22.85
N VAL A 47 12.89 -12.50 -22.20
CA VAL A 47 14.32 -12.67 -21.91
C VAL A 47 14.48 -13.42 -20.59
N ASP A 48 15.23 -14.52 -20.64
CA ASP A 48 15.49 -15.46 -19.56
C ASP A 48 16.10 -14.82 -18.30
N GLY A 49 15.62 -15.29 -17.16
CA GLY A 49 15.98 -14.82 -15.82
C GLY A 49 17.40 -15.19 -15.39
N GLY A 50 18.25 -14.18 -15.25
CA GLY A 50 19.46 -14.24 -14.43
C GLY A 50 19.11 -14.18 -12.95
N ARG A 51 19.68 -15.09 -12.15
CA ARG A 51 19.61 -15.10 -10.68
C ARG A 51 20.00 -13.73 -10.11
N ALA A 52 19.04 -13.00 -9.55
CA ALA A 52 19.29 -11.81 -8.76
C ALA A 52 19.02 -12.11 -7.28
N GLY A 53 19.98 -11.75 -6.42
CA GLY A 53 19.95 -11.93 -4.97
C GLY A 53 18.76 -11.25 -4.30
N GLY A 54 18.43 -11.74 -3.10
CA GLY A 54 17.22 -11.42 -2.33
C GLY A 54 16.77 -9.96 -2.40
N ALA A 55 15.51 -9.79 -2.81
CA ALA A 55 14.86 -8.49 -2.88
C ALA A 55 14.79 -7.86 -1.48
N ARG A 56 15.34 -6.66 -1.37
CA ARG A 56 15.17 -5.79 -0.20
C ARG A 56 13.83 -5.06 -0.36
N HIS A 57 13.08 -4.94 0.74
CA HIS A 57 11.86 -4.15 0.80
C HIS A 57 12.10 -2.71 0.31
N PRO A 58 11.14 -2.08 -0.36
CA PRO A 58 11.24 -0.66 -0.71
C PRO A 58 11.40 0.20 0.54
N GLU A 59 12.55 0.84 0.68
CA GLU A 59 12.82 1.92 1.63
C GLU A 59 12.07 3.17 1.15
N GLU A 60 10.73 3.18 1.20
CA GLU A 60 9.88 4.27 0.65
C GLU A 60 10.09 5.64 1.31
N LEU A 61 10.95 5.75 2.33
CA LEU A 61 11.31 7.00 3.01
C LEU A 61 12.81 7.13 3.32
N GLY A 62 13.68 6.26 2.76
CA GLY A 62 15.10 6.19 3.15
C GLY A 62 15.33 5.73 4.60
N VAL A 63 14.29 5.20 5.26
CA VAL A 63 14.35 4.63 6.60
C VAL A 63 14.55 3.12 6.46
N LYS A 64 15.68 2.61 6.95
CA LYS A 64 15.96 1.16 6.99
C LYS A 64 15.01 0.48 7.98
N LEU A 65 14.26 -0.51 7.52
CA LEU A 65 13.30 -1.28 8.35
C LEU A 65 13.85 -2.64 8.81
N HIS A 66 15.13 -2.91 8.60
CA HIS A 66 15.74 -4.18 8.98
C HIS A 66 17.16 -3.97 9.48
N GLY A 67 17.56 -4.82 10.41
CA GLY A 67 18.87 -4.81 11.06
C GLY A 67 19.38 -6.23 11.29
N ARG A 68 20.69 -6.34 11.52
CA ARG A 68 21.35 -7.59 11.92
C ARG A 68 22.00 -7.43 13.29
N PHE A 69 22.03 -8.53 14.04
CA PHE A 69 22.70 -8.64 15.33
C PHE A 69 23.32 -10.05 15.47
N GLU A 70 24.09 -10.28 16.54
CA GLU A 70 24.71 -11.59 16.81
C GLU A 70 23.65 -12.67 17.09
N PRO A 71 23.59 -13.76 16.29
CA PRO A 71 22.58 -14.80 16.48
C PRO A 71 22.68 -15.51 17.84
N PHE A 72 21.53 -15.93 18.37
CA PHE A 72 21.44 -16.78 19.56
C PHE A 72 20.18 -17.66 19.52
N ASP A 73 20.13 -18.70 20.36
CA ASP A 73 19.01 -19.65 20.38
C ASP A 73 17.71 -18.99 20.86
N GLY A 74 16.64 -19.15 20.08
CA GLY A 74 15.31 -18.68 20.46
C GLY A 74 14.36 -18.56 19.27
N PRO A 75 13.04 -18.78 19.48
CA PRO A 75 12.08 -18.66 18.40
C PRO A 75 11.92 -17.20 17.97
N PRO A 76 11.49 -16.95 16.72
CA PRO A 76 11.06 -15.63 16.31
C PRO A 76 9.90 -15.13 17.19
N VAL A 77 9.95 -13.85 17.56
CA VAL A 77 8.93 -13.20 18.38
C VAL A 77 8.52 -11.87 17.78
N LEU A 78 7.21 -11.60 17.86
CA LEU A 78 6.61 -10.32 17.49
C LEU A 78 6.31 -9.52 18.76
N VAL A 79 6.91 -8.34 18.86
CA VAL A 79 6.99 -7.59 20.12
C VAL A 79 6.76 -6.09 19.89
N ARG A 80 6.08 -5.45 20.84
CA ARG A 80 5.91 -4.00 20.90
C ARG A 80 6.98 -3.37 21.80
N LEU A 81 7.68 -2.36 21.31
CA LEU A 81 8.70 -1.65 22.08
C LEU A 81 8.11 -0.91 23.28
N THR A 82 8.81 -0.97 24.39
CA THR A 82 8.51 -0.20 25.60
C THR A 82 9.79 0.15 26.35
N GLU A 83 9.80 1.29 27.02
CA GLU A 83 10.83 1.67 27.99
C GLU A 83 10.37 1.40 29.44
N ASN A 84 9.15 0.86 29.65
CA ASN A 84 8.62 0.62 30.98
C ASN A 84 9.03 -0.77 31.50
N PRO A 85 9.97 -0.88 32.45
CA PRO A 85 10.37 -2.17 33.03
C PRO A 85 9.28 -2.82 33.89
N ASN A 86 8.31 -2.03 34.37
CA ASN A 86 7.33 -2.43 35.37
C ASN A 86 6.03 -2.97 34.77
N LEU A 87 6.04 -3.40 33.51
CA LEU A 87 4.86 -4.03 32.90
C LEU A 87 4.41 -5.28 33.68
N PRO A 88 3.09 -5.53 33.79
CA PRO A 88 2.58 -6.76 34.39
C PRO A 88 3.10 -8.01 33.69
N ALA A 89 3.48 -9.05 34.45
CA ALA A 89 4.06 -10.28 33.91
C ALA A 89 3.27 -10.92 32.72
N PRO A 90 1.92 -10.95 32.72
CA PRO A 90 1.17 -11.55 31.61
C PRO A 90 1.36 -10.87 30.24
N VAL A 91 1.71 -9.59 30.22
CA VAL A 91 1.84 -8.81 28.98
C VAL A 91 3.28 -8.66 28.51
N ARG A 92 4.27 -8.95 29.37
CA ARG A 92 5.70 -8.78 29.06
C ARG A 92 6.12 -9.55 27.81
N ARG A 93 5.61 -10.78 27.61
CA ARG A 93 5.96 -11.62 26.45
C ARG A 93 5.67 -10.99 25.09
N LYS A 94 4.72 -10.04 25.03
CA LYS A 94 4.34 -9.29 23.81
C LYS A 94 5.10 -7.97 23.67
N HIS A 95 6.04 -7.69 24.57
CA HIS A 95 6.81 -6.46 24.61
C HIS A 95 8.29 -6.74 24.54
N ALA A 96 9.02 -5.80 23.96
CA ALA A 96 10.46 -5.74 24.03
C ALA A 96 10.85 -4.53 24.86
N LEU A 97 11.67 -4.78 25.90
CA LEU A 97 12.18 -3.72 26.76
C LEU A 97 13.37 -3.06 26.05
N LEU A 98 13.24 -1.78 25.72
CA LEU A 98 14.34 -0.95 25.29
C LEU A 98 15.08 -0.43 26.53
N LEU A 99 16.34 -0.82 26.70
CA LEU A 99 17.16 -0.40 27.82
C LEU A 99 17.62 1.05 27.60
N ASP A 100 17.37 1.89 28.60
CA ASP A 100 18.05 3.19 28.73
C ASP A 100 19.32 3.01 29.59
N ALA A 101 20.33 3.85 29.38
CA ALA A 101 21.60 3.84 30.10
C ALA A 101 21.44 3.91 31.64
N ALA A 102 20.30 4.38 32.13
CA ALA A 102 19.93 4.43 33.55
C ALA A 102 19.39 3.11 34.14
N HIS A 103 19.06 2.10 33.31
CA HIS A 103 18.38 0.86 33.72
C HIS A 103 19.31 -0.37 33.83
N ASP A 104 20.58 -0.18 34.19
CA ASP A 104 21.55 -1.25 34.41
C ASP A 104 21.29 -2.03 35.72
N THR A 105 20.17 -2.75 35.77
CA THR A 105 19.90 -3.73 36.83
C THR A 105 19.51 -5.05 36.17
N SER A 106 19.93 -6.17 36.76
CA SER A 106 19.76 -7.52 36.19
C SER A 106 18.32 -8.05 36.25
N GLU A 107 17.47 -7.46 37.10
CA GLU A 107 16.10 -7.91 37.40
C GLU A 107 14.97 -7.47 36.42
N PRO A 108 14.97 -6.27 35.80
CA PRO A 108 13.81 -5.78 35.04
C PRO A 108 13.58 -6.47 33.68
N SER A 109 14.47 -7.35 33.24
CA SER A 109 14.39 -8.02 31.93
C SER A 109 13.54 -9.31 31.91
N HIS A 110 13.16 -9.86 33.07
CA HIS A 110 12.54 -11.18 33.11
C HIS A 110 11.10 -11.18 32.54
N GLY A 111 10.84 -12.12 31.62
CA GLY A 111 9.52 -12.35 31.01
C GLY A 111 9.17 -11.48 29.81
N PHE A 112 10.04 -10.56 29.40
CA PHE A 112 9.88 -9.83 28.14
C PHE A 112 10.16 -10.75 26.94
N GLY A 113 9.48 -10.48 25.81
CA GLY A 113 9.69 -11.25 24.58
C GLY A 113 11.09 -11.02 23.99
N ALA A 114 11.63 -9.81 24.15
CA ALA A 114 13.03 -9.50 23.87
C ALA A 114 13.52 -8.35 24.77
N VAL A 115 14.84 -8.21 24.89
CA VAL A 115 15.47 -7.05 25.54
C VAL A 115 16.44 -6.46 24.53
N LEU A 116 16.28 -5.16 24.27
CA LEU A 116 17.03 -4.45 23.24
C LEU A 116 17.88 -3.37 23.87
N SER A 117 19.10 -3.22 23.38
CA SER A 117 19.99 -2.10 23.69
C SER A 117 20.07 -1.20 22.45
N PRO A 118 19.91 0.13 22.59
CA PRO A 118 20.06 1.06 21.48
C PRO A 118 21.49 1.03 20.92
N ALA A 119 21.66 1.55 19.70
CA ALA A 119 22.97 1.65 19.09
C ALA A 119 23.93 2.51 19.95
N GLY A 120 25.15 2.02 20.16
CA GLY A 120 26.12 2.64 21.08
C GLY A 120 25.81 2.45 22.57
N GLY A 121 24.79 1.66 22.92
CA GLY A 121 24.48 1.28 24.29
C GLY A 121 25.61 0.49 24.95
N THR A 122 25.77 0.65 26.26
CA THR A 122 26.85 0.03 27.04
C THR A 122 26.50 -1.37 27.56
N VAL A 123 25.22 -1.76 27.52
CA VAL A 123 24.75 -3.03 28.09
C VAL A 123 24.99 -4.17 27.12
N THR A 124 26.05 -4.94 27.36
CA THR A 124 26.39 -6.15 26.58
C THR A 124 26.30 -7.39 27.48
N ARG A 125 25.20 -8.13 27.37
CA ARG A 125 25.02 -9.41 28.09
C ARG A 125 24.22 -10.42 27.26
N PRO A 126 24.36 -11.73 27.53
CA PRO A 126 23.61 -12.77 26.81
C PRO A 126 22.10 -12.50 26.82
N GLY A 127 21.45 -12.64 25.66
CA GLY A 127 20.02 -12.42 25.48
C GLY A 127 19.59 -10.97 25.27
N VAL A 128 20.51 -10.00 25.27
CA VAL A 128 20.24 -8.61 24.88
C VAL A 128 20.62 -8.39 23.42
N VAL A 129 19.66 -7.99 22.60
CA VAL A 129 19.87 -7.65 21.19
C VAL A 129 20.44 -6.24 21.09
N GLN A 130 21.65 -6.11 20.54
CA GLN A 130 22.20 -4.81 20.17
C GLN A 130 21.52 -4.34 18.88
N LEU A 131 20.81 -3.22 18.94
CA LEU A 131 20.24 -2.62 17.75
C LEU A 131 21.35 -1.97 16.92
N PRO A 132 21.38 -2.20 15.59
CA PRO A 132 22.33 -1.52 14.73
C PRO A 132 21.96 -0.04 14.59
N GLU A 133 22.95 0.79 14.24
CA GLU A 133 22.82 2.26 14.12
C GLU A 133 21.66 2.67 13.21
N GLU A 134 21.38 1.87 12.18
CA GLU A 134 20.33 2.18 11.22
C GLU A 134 18.91 2.06 11.79
N LEU A 135 18.76 1.46 12.97
CA LEU A 135 17.51 1.36 13.72
C LEU A 135 17.49 2.27 14.96
N ALA A 136 18.41 3.24 15.08
CA ALA A 136 18.45 4.20 16.19
C ALA A 136 17.20 5.10 16.30
N TYR A 137 16.36 5.15 15.25
CA TYR A 137 15.11 5.91 15.25
C TYR A 137 13.96 5.21 16.00
N LEU A 138 14.13 3.94 16.39
CA LEU A 138 13.07 3.15 17.02
C LEU A 138 12.63 3.75 18.35
N ALA A 139 11.32 3.73 18.59
CA ALA A 139 10.72 4.36 19.76
C ALA A 139 9.63 3.48 20.41
N PRO A 140 9.24 3.76 21.67
CA PRO A 140 8.15 3.05 22.33
C PRO A 140 6.85 3.03 21.51
N GLY A 141 6.28 1.84 21.39
CA GLY A 141 5.07 1.59 20.60
C GLY A 141 5.33 1.11 19.16
N ASP A 142 6.55 1.15 18.66
CA ASP A 142 6.91 0.47 17.42
C ASP A 142 6.84 -1.05 17.60
N ILE A 143 6.56 -1.78 16.52
CA ILE A 143 6.41 -3.25 16.53
C ILE A 143 7.52 -3.85 15.68
N LEU A 144 8.21 -4.81 16.28
CA LEU A 144 9.33 -5.51 15.68
C LEU A 144 9.04 -7.00 15.60
N ARG A 145 9.58 -7.62 14.56
CA ARG A 145 9.90 -9.05 14.57
C ARG A 145 11.37 -9.23 14.89
N VAL A 146 11.66 -9.92 15.98
CA VAL A 146 13.02 -10.33 16.35
C VAL A 146 13.15 -11.81 16.03
N SER A 147 14.16 -12.18 15.25
CA SER A 147 14.47 -13.56 14.86
C SER A 147 15.86 -13.91 15.38
N PRO A 148 15.96 -14.45 16.61
CA PRO A 148 17.23 -14.72 17.29
C PRO A 148 18.19 -15.60 16.50
N GLU A 149 17.72 -16.75 16.02
CA GLU A 149 18.56 -17.73 15.29
C GLU A 149 19.08 -17.17 13.96
N GLU A 150 18.31 -16.28 13.32
CA GLU A 150 18.74 -15.62 12.09
C GLU A 150 19.63 -14.40 12.34
N GLY A 151 19.71 -13.91 13.59
CA GLY A 151 20.37 -12.65 13.93
C GLY A 151 19.72 -11.45 13.22
N ARG A 152 18.39 -11.45 13.10
CA ARG A 152 17.65 -10.44 12.31
C ARG A 152 16.56 -9.76 13.12
N VAL A 153 16.45 -8.45 12.93
CA VAL A 153 15.32 -7.66 13.41
C VAL A 153 14.65 -6.96 12.22
N GLY A 154 13.33 -7.05 12.15
CA GLY A 154 12.50 -6.39 11.16
C GLY A 154 11.50 -5.47 11.84
N VAL A 155 11.33 -4.26 11.31
CA VAL A 155 10.34 -3.28 11.77
C VAL A 155 9.07 -3.48 10.97
N LEU A 156 7.99 -3.88 11.65
CA LEU A 156 6.70 -4.16 11.01
C LEU A 156 5.76 -2.95 11.07
N TYR A 157 5.85 -2.16 12.13
CA TYR A 157 5.01 -0.99 12.31
C TYR A 157 5.75 0.07 13.13
N ARG A 158 5.59 1.32 12.71
CA ARG A 158 6.12 2.48 13.41
C ARG A 158 4.98 3.35 13.88
N LYS A 159 4.88 3.57 15.19
CA LYS A 159 3.79 4.35 15.81
C LYS A 159 3.79 5.81 15.34
N VAL A 160 4.97 6.37 15.15
CA VAL A 160 5.15 7.76 14.70
C VAL A 160 4.97 7.94 13.18
N SER A 161 5.01 6.83 12.42
CA SER A 161 4.84 6.90 10.97
C SER A 161 3.36 7.11 10.63
N ARG A 162 3.11 8.04 9.70
CA ARG A 162 1.80 8.21 9.07
C ARG A 162 1.59 7.29 7.87
N HIS A 163 2.65 6.58 7.48
CA HIS A 163 2.71 5.73 6.30
C HIS A 163 3.24 4.36 6.75
N ASN A 164 2.34 3.53 7.30
CA ASN A 164 2.63 2.12 7.57
C ASN A 164 2.00 1.31 6.44
N SER A 165 2.79 0.47 5.78
CA SER A 165 2.33 -0.42 4.72
C SER A 165 2.64 -1.87 5.07
N MET A 166 1.69 -2.77 4.77
CA MET A 166 1.77 -4.18 5.08
C MET A 166 1.74 -4.97 3.77
N LEU A 167 2.85 -5.63 3.45
CA LEU A 167 2.97 -6.48 2.27
C LEU A 167 2.33 -7.84 2.58
N ILE A 168 1.27 -8.23 1.85
CA ILE A 168 0.60 -9.50 2.11
C ILE A 168 1.06 -10.63 1.18
N THR A 169 1.55 -10.28 -0.01
CA THR A 169 2.09 -11.23 -0.98
C THR A 169 2.97 -10.54 -2.01
N GLU A 170 3.86 -11.27 -2.65
CA GLU A 170 4.64 -10.88 -3.82
C GLU A 170 4.09 -11.48 -5.12
N ARG A 171 3.07 -12.35 -5.04
CA ARG A 171 2.43 -12.94 -6.22
C ARG A 171 1.46 -11.92 -6.83
N CYS A 172 1.47 -11.78 -8.15
CA CYS A 172 0.51 -10.96 -8.90
C CYS A 172 0.10 -11.68 -10.17
N ASN A 173 -1.15 -11.49 -10.59
CA ASN A 173 -1.66 -11.95 -11.89
C ASN A 173 -1.46 -10.91 -13.01
N SER A 174 -0.85 -9.76 -12.73
CA SER A 174 -0.43 -8.74 -13.71
C SER A 174 1.09 -8.53 -13.63
N ARG A 175 1.70 -8.06 -14.73
CA ARG A 175 3.15 -7.81 -14.83
C ARG A 175 3.40 -6.41 -15.40
N CYS A 176 2.85 -5.40 -14.73
CA CYS A 176 2.84 -4.04 -15.24
C CYS A 176 4.25 -3.55 -15.58
N LEU A 177 4.40 -2.86 -16.72
CA LEU A 177 5.70 -2.39 -17.21
C LEU A 177 6.41 -1.47 -16.21
N MET A 178 5.64 -0.74 -15.40
CA MET A 178 6.11 0.17 -14.36
C MET A 178 6.10 -0.41 -12.93
N CYS A 179 5.94 -1.73 -12.76
CA CYS A 179 5.74 -2.33 -11.45
C CYS A 179 6.93 -2.03 -10.51
N SER A 180 6.68 -1.30 -9.42
CA SER A 180 7.68 -0.97 -8.40
C SER A 180 8.10 -2.18 -7.56
N GLN A 181 7.22 -3.17 -7.47
CA GLN A 181 7.43 -4.45 -6.76
C GLN A 181 7.21 -5.63 -7.71
N PRO A 182 8.16 -5.90 -8.64
CA PRO A 182 8.08 -7.01 -9.58
C PRO A 182 7.61 -8.32 -8.95
N PRO A 183 6.56 -8.96 -9.47
CA PRO A 183 5.96 -10.10 -8.80
C PRO A 183 6.89 -11.31 -8.81
N ARG A 184 6.90 -12.03 -7.69
CA ARG A 184 7.67 -13.27 -7.51
C ARG A 184 6.72 -14.41 -7.16
N ASN A 185 6.93 -15.56 -7.79
CA ASN A 185 6.19 -16.77 -7.46
C ASN A 185 6.88 -17.51 -6.31
N VAL A 186 6.67 -17.02 -5.10
CA VAL A 186 7.28 -17.53 -3.86
C VAL A 186 6.20 -17.92 -2.85
N ASP A 187 6.51 -18.85 -1.95
CA ASP A 187 5.64 -19.12 -0.81
C ASP A 187 5.87 -18.08 0.29
N ASP A 188 4.85 -17.24 0.49
CA ASP A 188 4.84 -16.02 1.29
C ASP A 188 3.59 -15.94 2.17
N GLY A 189 2.89 -17.07 2.38
CA GLY A 189 1.67 -17.12 3.19
C GLY A 189 1.88 -16.72 4.66
N PHE A 190 3.13 -16.74 5.14
CA PHE A 190 3.47 -16.32 6.50
C PHE A 190 3.20 -14.82 6.76
N HIS A 191 3.19 -13.97 5.73
CA HIS A 191 2.92 -12.53 5.89
C HIS A 191 1.55 -12.27 6.53
N VAL A 192 0.52 -13.03 6.12
CA VAL A 192 -0.84 -12.86 6.68
C VAL A 192 -0.85 -13.13 8.18
N GLY A 193 -0.20 -14.22 8.62
CA GLY A 193 -0.10 -14.55 10.05
C GLY A 193 0.61 -13.46 10.84
N GLU A 194 1.75 -12.98 10.32
CA GLU A 194 2.54 -11.91 10.94
C GLU A 194 1.74 -10.60 11.08
N ILE A 195 0.98 -10.21 10.05
CA ILE A 195 0.11 -9.03 10.10
C ILE A 195 -1.01 -9.20 11.13
N LEU A 196 -1.65 -10.38 11.18
CA LEU A 196 -2.71 -10.66 12.14
C LEU A 196 -2.21 -10.65 13.59
N GLU A 197 -0.95 -11.07 13.82
CA GLU A 197 -0.30 -10.95 15.13
C GLU A 197 0.10 -9.51 15.47
N ALA A 198 0.46 -8.70 14.47
CA ALA A 198 0.84 -7.31 14.65
C ALA A 198 -0.34 -6.38 14.97
N ILE A 199 -1.48 -6.55 14.30
CA ILE A 199 -2.65 -5.65 14.42
C ILE A 199 -3.06 -5.37 15.87
N PRO A 200 -3.21 -6.39 16.75
CA PRO A 200 -3.58 -6.16 18.16
C PRO A 200 -2.55 -5.39 18.99
N LEU A 201 -1.32 -5.23 18.49
CA LEU A 201 -0.27 -4.47 19.17
C LEU A 201 -0.18 -3.02 18.69
N MET A 202 -0.76 -2.70 17.53
CA MET A 202 -0.69 -1.38 16.93
C MET A 202 -1.40 -0.33 17.79
N SER A 203 -1.01 0.94 17.62
CA SER A 203 -1.68 2.03 18.32
C SER A 203 -3.06 2.29 17.73
N GLU A 204 -4.10 2.43 18.56
CA GLU A 204 -5.43 2.87 18.14
C GLU A 204 -5.43 4.28 17.51
N GLN A 205 -4.37 5.07 17.80
CA GLN A 205 -4.16 6.40 17.21
C GLN A 205 -3.57 6.34 15.79
N THR A 206 -3.38 5.14 15.22
CA THR A 206 -2.87 4.99 13.85
C THR A 206 -3.88 5.58 12.87
N PRO A 207 -3.49 6.56 12.03
CA PRO A 207 -4.44 7.22 11.14
C PRO A 207 -4.81 6.35 9.93
N GLU A 208 -3.83 5.68 9.33
CA GLU A 208 -3.99 4.92 8.09
C GLU A 208 -3.00 3.74 8.08
N ILE A 209 -3.45 2.60 7.52
CA ILE A 209 -2.61 1.45 7.18
C ILE A 209 -2.82 1.14 5.69
N GLY A 210 -1.72 1.11 4.96
CA GLY A 210 -1.69 0.59 3.60
C GLY A 210 -1.60 -0.93 3.61
N ILE A 211 -2.41 -1.60 2.81
CA ILE A 211 -2.28 -3.03 2.54
C ILE A 211 -1.85 -3.16 1.09
N THR A 212 -0.66 -3.71 0.88
CA THR A 212 0.00 -3.77 -0.43
C THR A 212 0.52 -5.18 -0.70
N GLY A 213 1.18 -5.36 -1.84
CA GLY A 213 1.65 -6.64 -2.32
C GLY A 213 1.66 -6.68 -3.85
N GLY A 214 1.91 -7.86 -4.39
CA GLY A 214 1.65 -8.14 -5.80
C GLY A 214 0.17 -7.96 -6.11
N GLU A 215 -0.68 -8.93 -5.73
CA GLU A 215 -2.13 -8.80 -5.83
C GLU A 215 -2.83 -9.35 -4.57
N PRO A 216 -3.28 -8.47 -3.65
CA PRO A 216 -3.93 -8.90 -2.42
C PRO A 216 -5.14 -9.83 -2.59
N THR A 217 -5.92 -9.66 -3.64
CA THR A 217 -7.13 -10.47 -3.86
C THR A 217 -6.83 -11.92 -4.23
N LEU A 218 -5.59 -12.27 -4.59
CA LEU A 218 -5.18 -13.68 -4.73
C LEU A 218 -5.29 -14.46 -3.41
N TYR A 219 -5.28 -13.76 -2.27
CA TYR A 219 -5.40 -14.32 -0.92
C TYR A 219 -6.65 -13.81 -0.22
N LEU A 220 -7.81 -13.98 -0.85
CA LEU A 220 -9.05 -13.40 -0.38
C LEU A 220 -9.31 -13.70 1.11
N ASP A 221 -9.19 -14.95 1.56
CA ASP A 221 -9.45 -15.31 2.97
C ASP A 221 -8.49 -14.62 3.95
N GLY A 222 -7.20 -14.54 3.59
CA GLY A 222 -6.19 -13.82 4.37
C GLY A 222 -6.46 -12.32 4.42
N LEU A 223 -6.79 -11.71 3.27
CA LEU A 223 -7.16 -10.31 3.17
C LEU A 223 -8.40 -9.98 4.00
N LEU A 224 -9.45 -10.79 3.90
CA LEU A 224 -10.67 -10.62 4.70
C LEU A 224 -10.39 -10.75 6.20
N SER A 225 -9.49 -11.65 6.59
CA SER A 225 -9.08 -11.81 7.98
C SER A 225 -8.36 -10.57 8.50
N ILE A 226 -7.46 -9.98 7.70
CA ILE A 226 -6.75 -8.72 8.01
C ILE A 226 -7.76 -7.57 8.15
N ILE A 227 -8.70 -7.42 7.22
CA ILE A 227 -9.71 -6.36 7.28
C ILE A 227 -10.58 -6.50 8.55
N ARG A 228 -10.99 -7.73 8.90
CA ARG A 228 -11.77 -7.98 10.12
C ARG A 228 -10.96 -7.69 11.38
N ALA A 229 -9.70 -8.12 11.43
CA ALA A 229 -8.82 -7.83 12.57
C ALA A 229 -8.61 -6.32 12.76
N ALA A 230 -8.38 -5.58 11.66
CA ALA A 230 -8.27 -4.13 11.70
C ALA A 230 -9.58 -3.47 12.14
N ARG A 231 -10.74 -3.94 11.67
CA ARG A 231 -12.04 -3.45 12.18
C ARG A 231 -12.18 -3.64 13.69
N ASP A 232 -11.78 -4.80 14.20
CA ASP A 232 -12.01 -5.18 15.59
C ASP A 232 -11.00 -4.54 16.56
N HIS A 233 -9.76 -4.32 16.12
CA HIS A 233 -8.68 -3.76 16.95
C HIS A 233 -8.35 -2.29 16.67
N LEU A 234 -8.65 -1.81 15.47
CA LEU A 234 -8.29 -0.48 14.96
C LEU A 234 -9.50 0.20 14.27
N PRO A 235 -10.67 0.30 14.93
CA PRO A 235 -11.94 0.70 14.29
C PRO A 235 -11.95 2.14 13.75
N THR A 236 -10.99 2.97 14.14
CA THR A 236 -10.81 4.36 13.70
C THR A 236 -9.67 4.55 12.71
N THR A 237 -8.92 3.50 12.38
CA THR A 237 -7.81 3.55 11.43
C THR A 237 -8.32 3.35 10.01
N SER A 238 -7.95 4.21 9.08
CA SER A 238 -8.29 4.03 7.66
C SER A 238 -7.49 2.88 7.06
N LEU A 239 -8.12 2.05 6.22
CA LEU A 239 -7.43 1.04 5.42
C LEU A 239 -7.41 1.44 3.95
N HIS A 240 -6.22 1.42 3.36
CA HIS A 240 -6.04 1.62 1.92
C HIS A 240 -5.42 0.37 1.30
N ILE A 241 -6.22 -0.40 0.57
CA ILE A 241 -5.77 -1.65 -0.08
C ILE A 241 -5.41 -1.35 -1.54
N LEU A 242 -4.17 -1.61 -1.94
CA LEU A 242 -3.75 -1.52 -3.33
C LEU A 242 -3.96 -2.86 -4.04
N THR A 243 -4.77 -2.87 -5.10
CA THR A 243 -5.15 -4.07 -5.85
C THR A 243 -5.35 -3.72 -7.32
N ASN A 244 -5.00 -4.60 -8.25
CA ASN A 244 -5.30 -4.44 -9.67
C ASN A 244 -6.81 -4.55 -10.00
N GLY A 245 -7.62 -5.00 -9.04
CA GLY A 245 -9.08 -5.01 -9.11
C GLY A 245 -9.68 -6.11 -9.98
N ARG A 246 -8.87 -6.93 -10.68
CA ARG A 246 -9.35 -7.88 -11.69
C ARG A 246 -10.22 -8.99 -11.11
N LEU A 247 -9.89 -9.50 -9.92
CA LEU A 247 -10.69 -10.55 -9.28
C LEU A 247 -12.05 -10.06 -8.76
N PHE A 248 -12.26 -8.75 -8.64
CA PHE A 248 -13.60 -8.21 -8.38
C PHE A 248 -14.54 -8.38 -9.58
N SER A 249 -14.04 -8.78 -10.76
CA SER A 249 -14.90 -9.21 -11.87
C SER A 249 -15.85 -10.35 -11.46
N TYR A 250 -15.47 -11.16 -10.47
CA TYR A 250 -16.35 -12.08 -9.76
C TYR A 250 -17.06 -11.33 -8.63
N LEU A 251 -18.37 -11.10 -8.77
CA LEU A 251 -19.17 -10.32 -7.80
C LEU A 251 -18.97 -10.77 -6.34
N ARG A 252 -18.82 -12.08 -6.10
CA ARG A 252 -18.57 -12.64 -4.76
C ARG A 252 -17.39 -11.98 -4.03
N TYR A 253 -16.33 -11.57 -4.73
CA TYR A 253 -15.18 -10.91 -4.11
C TYR A 253 -15.57 -9.54 -3.55
N ALA A 254 -16.34 -8.78 -4.31
CA ALA A 254 -16.82 -7.46 -3.90
C ALA A 254 -17.78 -7.58 -2.71
N GLU A 255 -18.67 -8.57 -2.74
CA GLU A 255 -19.60 -8.86 -1.65
C GLU A 255 -18.87 -9.26 -0.36
N GLU A 256 -17.86 -10.14 -0.44
CA GLU A 256 -17.11 -10.56 0.74
C GLU A 256 -16.33 -9.41 1.39
N VAL A 257 -15.71 -8.53 0.57
CA VAL A 257 -15.06 -7.32 1.10
C VAL A 257 -16.09 -6.42 1.77
N ALA A 258 -17.23 -6.14 1.13
CA ALA A 258 -18.28 -5.32 1.71
C ALA A 258 -18.86 -5.91 3.02
N LYS A 259 -18.97 -7.24 3.13
CA LYS A 259 -19.43 -7.94 4.34
C LYS A 259 -18.50 -7.74 5.54
N THR A 260 -17.24 -7.36 5.34
CA THR A 260 -16.35 -7.05 6.47
C THR A 260 -16.82 -5.84 7.27
N ARG A 261 -17.54 -4.90 6.64
CA ARG A 261 -18.09 -3.68 7.25
C ARG A 261 -17.04 -2.84 7.99
N HIS A 262 -15.82 -2.78 7.46
CA HIS A 262 -14.83 -1.82 7.93
C HIS A 262 -15.32 -0.39 7.66
N THR A 263 -15.19 0.50 8.63
CA THR A 263 -15.79 1.85 8.62
C THR A 263 -15.13 2.79 7.62
N ASP A 264 -13.82 2.68 7.44
CA ASP A 264 -13.04 3.47 6.49
C ASP A 264 -12.09 2.54 5.73
N LEU A 265 -12.57 1.99 4.61
CA LEU A 265 -11.82 1.10 3.73
C LEU A 265 -11.92 1.61 2.30
N VAL A 266 -10.78 1.86 1.66
CA VAL A 266 -10.67 2.28 0.26
C VAL A 266 -9.85 1.26 -0.53
N LEU A 267 -10.35 0.90 -1.71
CA LEU A 267 -9.61 0.09 -2.68
C LEU A 267 -8.96 0.99 -3.73
N GLY A 268 -7.64 1.01 -3.77
CA GLY A 268 -6.84 1.69 -4.79
C GLY A 268 -6.65 0.78 -6.00
N ILE A 269 -7.30 1.11 -7.11
CA ILE A 269 -7.37 0.29 -8.33
C ILE A 269 -6.77 1.04 -9.52
N PRO A 270 -5.75 0.48 -10.21
CA PRO A 270 -5.17 1.11 -11.37
C PRO A 270 -6.09 1.00 -12.61
N LEU A 271 -6.12 2.07 -13.41
CA LEU A 271 -6.73 2.06 -14.74
C LEU A 271 -5.94 3.02 -15.65
N TYR A 272 -5.18 2.46 -16.59
CA TYR A 272 -4.17 3.21 -17.35
C TYR A 272 -4.61 3.77 -18.71
N SER A 273 -5.73 3.31 -19.25
CA SER A 273 -6.28 3.80 -20.52
C SER A 273 -7.78 3.49 -20.60
N SER A 274 -8.53 4.25 -21.39
CA SER A 274 -9.90 3.92 -21.80
C SER A 274 -9.95 2.93 -22.97
N VAL A 275 -8.80 2.65 -23.59
CA VAL A 275 -8.63 1.69 -24.69
C VAL A 275 -8.16 0.34 -24.12
N PRO A 276 -8.93 -0.75 -24.31
CA PRO A 276 -8.61 -2.06 -23.71
C PRO A 276 -7.21 -2.58 -24.04
N SER A 277 -6.81 -2.51 -25.31
CA SER A 277 -5.51 -3.01 -25.78
C SER A 277 -4.32 -2.26 -25.17
N GLN A 278 -4.45 -0.95 -24.95
CA GLN A 278 -3.40 -0.15 -24.32
C GLN A 278 -3.30 -0.46 -22.83
N HIS A 279 -4.44 -0.57 -22.13
CA HIS A 279 -4.44 -0.96 -20.72
C HIS A 279 -3.77 -2.33 -20.53
N ASP A 280 -4.17 -3.32 -21.35
CA ASP A 280 -3.63 -4.68 -21.32
C ASP A 280 -2.14 -4.72 -21.67
N TYR A 281 -1.68 -3.87 -22.59
CA TYR A 281 -0.26 -3.67 -22.87
C TYR A 281 0.47 -3.14 -21.63
N VAL A 282 -0.06 -2.13 -20.95
CA VAL A 282 0.59 -1.56 -19.76
C VAL A 282 0.71 -2.59 -18.63
N VAL A 283 -0.35 -3.36 -18.37
CA VAL A 283 -0.38 -4.35 -17.27
C VAL A 283 0.16 -5.74 -17.67
N GLN A 284 0.52 -5.90 -18.95
CA GLN A 284 1.00 -7.15 -19.56
C GLN A 284 0.09 -8.35 -19.27
N ALA A 285 -1.22 -8.15 -19.41
CA ALA A 285 -2.24 -9.19 -19.23
C ALA A 285 -3.44 -8.97 -20.14
N ARG A 286 -3.70 -9.92 -21.05
CA ARG A 286 -4.85 -9.91 -21.97
C ARG A 286 -6.16 -10.04 -21.19
N GLY A 287 -7.14 -9.22 -21.53
CA GLY A 287 -8.45 -9.15 -20.89
C GLY A 287 -8.47 -8.39 -19.56
N ALA A 288 -7.36 -7.81 -19.13
CA ALA A 288 -7.27 -7.15 -17.84
C ALA A 288 -8.17 -5.91 -17.75
N PHE A 289 -8.31 -5.14 -18.84
CA PHE A 289 -9.22 -4.01 -18.89
C PHE A 289 -10.67 -4.42 -18.58
N ASP A 290 -11.17 -5.44 -19.28
CA ASP A 290 -12.54 -5.91 -19.11
C ASP A 290 -12.78 -6.46 -17.69
N GLU A 291 -11.81 -7.19 -17.15
CA GLU A 291 -11.84 -7.69 -15.78
C GLU A 291 -11.85 -6.56 -14.75
N THR A 292 -10.96 -5.57 -14.90
CA THR A 292 -10.86 -4.41 -13.99
C THR A 292 -12.12 -3.54 -14.06
N VAL A 293 -12.62 -3.20 -15.25
CA VAL A 293 -13.86 -2.41 -15.40
C VAL A 293 -15.06 -3.16 -14.82
N ARG A 294 -15.20 -4.47 -15.09
CA ARG A 294 -16.25 -5.28 -14.45
C ARG A 294 -16.11 -5.31 -12.93
N GLY A 295 -14.87 -5.39 -12.44
CA GLY A 295 -14.56 -5.31 -11.01
C GLY A 295 -15.00 -3.99 -10.38
N LEU A 296 -14.68 -2.87 -11.02
CA LEU A 296 -15.12 -1.54 -10.61
C LEU A 296 -16.65 -1.44 -10.55
N MET A 297 -17.36 -1.97 -11.54
CA MET A 297 -18.84 -2.00 -11.53
C MET A 297 -19.39 -2.83 -10.36
N ASN A 298 -18.82 -4.00 -10.09
CA ASN A 298 -19.23 -4.84 -8.95
C ASN A 298 -18.98 -4.17 -7.60
N LEU A 299 -17.84 -3.50 -7.44
CA LEU A 299 -17.53 -2.71 -6.25
C LEU A 299 -18.49 -1.52 -6.08
N GLY A 300 -18.85 -0.86 -7.19
CA GLY A 300 -19.89 0.18 -7.21
C GLY A 300 -21.26 -0.35 -6.75
N ARG A 301 -21.65 -1.56 -7.18
CA ARG A 301 -22.92 -2.21 -6.75
C ARG A 301 -23.00 -2.43 -5.24
N VAL A 302 -21.88 -2.72 -4.59
CA VAL A 302 -21.81 -2.90 -3.13
C VAL A 302 -21.42 -1.63 -2.38
N SER A 303 -21.36 -0.48 -3.08
CA SER A 303 -20.99 0.83 -2.51
C SER A 303 -19.63 0.85 -1.80
N GLN A 304 -18.68 0.04 -2.27
CA GLN A 304 -17.32 0.01 -1.74
C GLN A 304 -16.55 1.25 -2.23
N PRO A 305 -15.95 2.07 -1.34
CA PRO A 305 -15.11 3.19 -1.76
C PRO A 305 -13.92 2.77 -2.63
N ILE A 306 -13.71 3.49 -3.73
CA ILE A 306 -12.68 3.23 -4.74
C ILE A 306 -11.86 4.50 -4.96
N GLU A 307 -10.54 4.36 -4.91
CA GLU A 307 -9.58 5.29 -5.51
C GLU A 307 -9.12 4.70 -6.85
N LEU A 308 -9.36 5.40 -7.97
CA LEU A 308 -8.68 5.06 -9.21
C LEU A 308 -7.26 5.62 -9.19
N ARG A 309 -6.29 4.84 -9.64
CA ARG A 309 -4.89 5.22 -9.68
C ARG A 309 -4.40 5.20 -11.14
N VAL A 310 -3.76 6.27 -11.57
CA VAL A 310 -3.24 6.40 -12.94
C VAL A 310 -1.79 6.85 -12.85
N VAL A 311 -0.86 5.98 -13.20
CA VAL A 311 0.55 6.37 -13.33
C VAL A 311 0.75 6.93 -14.73
N LEU A 312 1.27 8.15 -14.82
CA LEU A 312 1.49 8.85 -16.08
C LEU A 312 2.83 8.43 -16.67
N HIS A 313 2.84 8.05 -17.95
CA HIS A 313 4.01 7.58 -18.68
C HIS A 313 3.81 7.68 -20.20
N GLU A 314 4.90 7.59 -20.97
CA GLU A 314 4.94 7.78 -22.43
C GLU A 314 3.90 6.93 -23.18
N ALA A 315 3.70 5.69 -22.75
CA ALA A 315 2.81 4.77 -23.47
C ALA A 315 1.31 5.17 -23.47
N THR A 316 0.83 6.01 -22.54
CA THR A 316 -0.61 6.34 -22.43
C THR A 316 -0.93 7.81 -22.12
N TYR A 317 0.07 8.68 -21.90
CA TYR A 317 -0.21 10.07 -21.50
C TYR A 317 -1.11 10.84 -22.48
N ARG A 318 -1.02 10.53 -23.79
CA ARG A 318 -1.78 11.19 -24.85
C ARG A 318 -3.29 11.00 -24.67
N ASP A 319 -3.71 9.84 -24.15
CA ASP A 319 -5.11 9.46 -23.96
C ASP A 319 -5.61 9.76 -22.53
N LEU A 320 -4.82 10.49 -21.72
CA LEU A 320 -5.19 10.84 -20.35
C LEU A 320 -6.50 11.66 -20.28
N PRO A 321 -6.76 12.65 -21.17
CA PRO A 321 -8.04 13.36 -21.17
C PRO A 321 -9.22 12.46 -21.55
N GLU A 322 -9.04 11.54 -22.49
CA GLU A 322 -10.02 10.53 -22.87
C GLU A 322 -10.32 9.58 -21.71
N LEU A 323 -9.30 9.15 -20.98
CA LEU A 323 -9.46 8.37 -19.76
C LEU A 323 -10.26 9.14 -18.70
N ALA A 324 -9.97 10.42 -18.49
CA ALA A 324 -10.75 11.26 -17.57
C ALA A 324 -12.23 11.30 -17.98
N ARG A 325 -12.52 11.56 -19.27
CA ARG A 325 -13.90 11.53 -19.81
C ARG A 325 -14.57 10.16 -19.66
N PHE A 326 -13.81 9.08 -19.85
CA PHE A 326 -14.31 7.72 -19.63
C PHE A 326 -14.72 7.52 -18.17
N ILE A 327 -13.87 7.94 -17.23
CA ILE A 327 -14.13 7.83 -15.79
C ILE A 327 -15.38 8.63 -15.41
N THR A 328 -15.47 9.92 -15.80
CA THR A 328 -16.59 10.79 -15.41
C THR A 328 -17.94 10.29 -15.95
N ARG A 329 -17.96 9.71 -17.15
CA ARG A 329 -19.19 9.22 -17.79
C ARG A 329 -19.67 7.87 -17.27
N ASN A 330 -18.75 6.99 -16.88
CA ASN A 330 -19.05 5.57 -16.69
C ASN A 330 -18.76 5.05 -15.30
N LEU A 331 -17.88 5.72 -14.56
CA LEU A 331 -17.50 5.35 -13.20
C LEU A 331 -17.86 6.46 -12.19
N PRO A 332 -19.08 7.04 -12.21
CA PRO A 332 -19.43 8.18 -11.37
C PRO A 332 -19.50 7.85 -9.87
N PHE A 333 -19.31 6.58 -9.50
CA PHE A 333 -19.30 6.07 -8.13
C PHE A 333 -17.89 6.01 -7.51
N VAL A 334 -16.83 6.29 -8.28
CA VAL A 334 -15.47 6.33 -7.72
C VAL A 334 -15.35 7.50 -6.74
N SER A 335 -14.69 7.26 -5.61
CA SER A 335 -14.57 8.26 -4.55
C SER A 335 -13.51 9.31 -4.89
N GLN A 336 -12.44 8.90 -5.57
CA GLN A 336 -11.37 9.79 -6.01
C GLN A 336 -10.54 9.19 -7.15
N VAL A 337 -9.79 10.05 -7.84
CA VAL A 337 -8.81 9.69 -8.86
C VAL A 337 -7.45 10.27 -8.47
N ALA A 338 -6.43 9.43 -8.43
CA ALA A 338 -5.05 9.77 -8.15
C ALA A 338 -4.22 9.68 -9.44
N LEU A 339 -3.75 10.83 -9.93
CA LEU A 339 -2.85 10.98 -11.07
C LEU A 339 -1.41 11.05 -10.54
N MET A 340 -0.59 10.08 -10.91
CA MET A 340 0.69 9.81 -10.25
C MET A 340 1.84 9.88 -11.25
N GLY A 341 2.93 10.56 -10.87
CA GLY A 341 4.16 10.53 -11.65
C GLY A 341 4.85 9.16 -11.61
N LEU A 342 5.60 8.86 -12.66
CA LEU A 342 6.34 7.60 -12.80
C LEU A 342 7.51 7.52 -11.81
N GLU A 343 7.60 6.41 -11.07
CA GLU A 343 8.74 6.12 -10.21
C GLU A 343 9.77 5.23 -10.92
N ILE A 344 11.05 5.61 -10.88
CA ILE A 344 12.15 4.93 -11.60
C ILE A 344 12.72 3.77 -10.76
N MET A 345 11.86 2.79 -10.48
CA MET A 345 12.20 1.59 -9.70
C MET A 345 11.51 0.34 -10.26
N GLY A 346 11.89 -0.84 -9.74
CA GLY A 346 11.34 -2.11 -10.20
C GLY A 346 11.48 -2.30 -11.72
N TYR A 347 10.40 -2.74 -12.37
CA TYR A 347 10.38 -2.95 -13.83
C TYR A 347 10.49 -1.67 -14.66
N THR A 348 10.22 -0.48 -14.11
CA THR A 348 10.43 0.78 -14.83
C THR A 348 11.87 0.92 -15.30
N ARG A 349 12.86 0.44 -14.52
CA ARG A 349 14.29 0.51 -14.90
C ARG A 349 14.60 -0.27 -16.18
N ALA A 350 13.93 -1.41 -16.38
CA ALA A 350 14.11 -2.24 -17.57
C ALA A 350 13.32 -1.71 -18.77
N ASN A 351 12.23 -0.97 -18.52
CA ASN A 351 11.31 -0.45 -19.54
C ASN A 351 11.41 1.08 -19.68
N LEU A 352 12.52 1.69 -19.28
CA LEU A 352 12.62 3.14 -19.14
C LEU A 352 12.39 3.85 -20.49
N GLU A 353 12.98 3.34 -21.57
CA GLU A 353 12.82 3.89 -22.92
C GLU A 353 11.36 3.91 -23.38
N ALA A 354 10.56 2.92 -22.96
CA ALA A 354 9.15 2.81 -23.36
C ALA A 354 8.18 3.60 -22.46
N LEU A 355 8.63 4.02 -21.27
CA LEU A 355 7.75 4.59 -20.25
C LEU A 355 8.11 6.02 -19.86
N TRP A 356 9.39 6.39 -19.93
CA TRP A 356 9.83 7.71 -19.49
C TRP A 356 9.36 8.79 -20.45
N ILE A 357 8.85 9.87 -19.87
CA ILE A 357 8.44 11.10 -20.53
C ILE A 357 8.74 12.23 -19.55
N ASP A 358 9.23 13.38 -20.06
CA ASP A 358 9.42 14.54 -19.20
C ASP A 358 8.04 15.05 -18.74
N PRO A 359 7.81 15.29 -17.44
CA PRO A 359 6.53 15.79 -16.96
C PRO A 359 6.00 17.02 -17.68
N THR A 360 6.90 17.90 -18.14
CA THR A 360 6.52 19.09 -18.90
C THR A 360 5.86 18.76 -20.25
N GLU A 361 6.13 17.60 -20.84
CA GLU A 361 5.58 17.17 -22.12
C GLU A 361 4.13 16.69 -22.04
N TYR A 362 3.67 16.22 -20.87
CA TYR A 362 2.27 15.83 -20.64
C TYR A 362 1.46 16.85 -19.82
N GLN A 363 2.01 18.05 -19.59
CA GLN A 363 1.37 19.10 -18.78
C GLN A 363 -0.04 19.44 -19.27
N ASP A 364 -0.23 19.62 -20.58
CA ASP A 364 -1.53 19.98 -21.16
C ASP A 364 -2.57 18.87 -20.96
N GLN A 365 -2.19 17.61 -21.18
CA GLN A 365 -3.06 16.45 -20.98
C GLN A 365 -3.44 16.29 -19.50
N LEU A 366 -2.50 16.53 -18.59
CA LEU A 366 -2.76 16.51 -17.16
C LEU A 366 -3.72 17.63 -16.75
N GLU A 367 -3.52 18.86 -17.23
CA GLU A 367 -4.42 20.00 -16.97
C GLU A 367 -5.84 19.72 -17.47
N GLU A 368 -5.99 19.21 -18.69
CA GLU A 368 -7.30 18.86 -19.27
C GLU A 368 -8.00 17.75 -18.48
N ALA A 369 -7.28 16.68 -18.13
CA ALA A 369 -7.83 15.59 -17.34
C ALA A 369 -8.27 16.03 -15.94
N VAL A 370 -7.48 16.89 -15.28
CA VAL A 370 -7.84 17.49 -13.99
C VAL A 370 -9.07 18.38 -14.12
N ALA A 371 -9.17 19.18 -15.19
CA ALA A 371 -10.34 20.02 -15.45
C ALA A 371 -11.61 19.18 -15.65
N GLU A 372 -11.54 18.12 -16.46
CA GLU A 372 -12.64 17.18 -16.70
C GLU A 372 -13.12 16.53 -15.39
N LEU A 373 -12.20 15.93 -14.62
CA LEU A 373 -12.52 15.28 -13.34
C LEU A 373 -13.12 16.26 -12.32
N ARG A 374 -12.55 17.47 -12.19
CA ARG A 374 -13.05 18.49 -11.28
C ARG A 374 -14.43 19.01 -11.68
N SER A 375 -14.69 19.16 -12.99
CA SER A 375 -15.99 19.59 -13.50
C SER A 375 -17.10 18.58 -13.15
N ALA A 376 -16.74 17.29 -13.10
CA ALA A 376 -17.63 16.21 -12.67
C ALA A 376 -17.67 16.01 -11.14
N GLN A 377 -17.04 16.90 -10.35
CA GLN A 377 -16.94 16.83 -8.89
C GLN A 377 -16.23 15.57 -8.35
N VAL A 378 -15.35 14.97 -9.15
CA VAL A 378 -14.51 13.85 -8.71
C VAL A 378 -13.32 14.41 -7.93
N ASN A 379 -13.10 13.90 -6.70
CA ASN A 379 -11.94 14.28 -5.91
C ASN A 379 -10.66 13.86 -6.65
N THR A 380 -9.85 14.83 -7.07
CA THR A 380 -8.68 14.60 -7.92
C THR A 380 -7.41 14.91 -7.15
N LEU A 381 -6.50 13.94 -7.12
CA LEU A 381 -5.25 13.98 -6.36
C LEU A 381 -4.08 13.87 -7.34
N ILE A 382 -3.03 14.64 -7.11
CA ILE A 382 -1.80 14.58 -7.92
C ILE A 382 -0.66 14.19 -7.00
N TYR A 383 0.02 13.10 -7.33
CA TYR A 383 1.13 12.54 -6.55
C TYR A 383 2.38 12.44 -7.40
N ASN A 384 3.54 12.39 -6.74
CA ASN A 384 4.83 12.09 -7.37
C ASN A 384 5.22 13.05 -8.52
N HIS A 385 4.78 14.31 -8.44
CA HIS A 385 5.14 15.36 -9.40
C HIS A 385 5.74 16.57 -8.67
N GLN A 386 6.56 17.33 -9.39
CA GLN A 386 7.05 18.62 -8.93
C GLN A 386 5.88 19.59 -8.76
N LEU A 387 5.92 20.41 -7.69
CA LEU A 387 4.85 21.36 -7.37
C LEU A 387 4.61 22.42 -8.45
N CYS A 388 5.62 22.68 -9.30
CA CYS A 388 5.54 23.64 -10.41
C CYS A 388 5.02 23.04 -11.71
N LEU A 389 4.60 21.76 -11.71
CA LEU A 389 4.16 21.10 -12.93
C LEU A 389 2.81 21.62 -13.44
N LEU A 390 1.88 22.00 -12.57
CA LEU A 390 0.64 22.62 -13.03
C LEU A 390 0.82 24.14 -13.12
N ARG A 391 0.22 24.75 -14.15
CA ARG A 391 0.16 26.21 -14.25
C ARG A 391 -0.78 26.75 -13.14
N PRO A 392 -0.48 27.95 -12.58
CA PRO A 392 -1.18 28.51 -11.43
C PRO A 392 -2.69 28.69 -11.56
#